data_AF-A0A653D6T1-F1
#
_entry.id   AF-A0A653D6T1-F1
#
_cell.length_a   1.000
_cell.length_b   1.000
_cell.length_c   1.000
_cell.angle_alpha   90.00
_cell.angle_beta   90.00
_cell.angle_gamma   90.00
#
_symmetry.space_group_name_H-M   'P 1'
#
loop_
_entity.id
_entity.type
_entity.pdbx_description
1 polymer ?
#
loop_
_entity_poly.entity_id
_entity_poly.type
_entity_poly.pdbx_seq_one_letter_code
_entity_poly.pdbx_strand_id
1 'polypeptide(L)'
;MNSVLDDNKKLCLMSGEIIQLSRTTSLIFETMDLDVASPATVSRCGMIYMEPAALGWEPLLLSWLNTLPPFINNDIYKTMIYNLFIRFCKPLIWLIRNAGVKEIATTSNHNLVKAAMNLFDCFMDDFLDDKFREQVSDLDVRAQIEGSFFFACIWSMGGTIDNDSREKFSILFRG
;
A
#
# COMPACT_ATOMS: atom_id res chain seq x y z
N MET A 1 30.60 -8.69 -6.96
CA MET A 1 29.39 -9.53 -6.83
C MET A 1 29.22 -10.54 -7.97
N ASN A 2 29.74 -10.27 -9.18
CA ASN A 2 29.56 -11.14 -10.35
C ASN A 2 29.98 -12.61 -10.18
N SER A 3 30.97 -12.92 -9.33
CA SER A 3 31.42 -14.30 -9.04
C SER A 3 30.45 -15.10 -8.17
N VAL A 4 29.57 -14.41 -7.45
CA VAL A 4 28.52 -14.99 -6.61
C VAL A 4 27.31 -15.40 -7.45
N LEU A 5 27.00 -14.57 -8.46
CA LEU A 5 25.84 -14.74 -9.34
C LEU A 5 26.12 -15.71 -10.49
N ASP A 6 27.37 -16.07 -10.71
CA ASP A 6 27.80 -17.06 -11.68
C ASP A 6 27.72 -18.49 -11.08
N ASP A 7 27.84 -19.52 -11.93
CA ASP A 7 27.75 -20.95 -11.53
C ASP A 7 28.77 -21.32 -10.43
N ASN A 8 29.83 -20.53 -10.33
CA ASN A 8 30.87 -20.64 -9.32
C ASN A 8 30.35 -20.39 -7.90
N LYS A 9 29.31 -19.58 -7.69
CA LYS A 9 28.74 -19.26 -6.36
C LYS A 9 29.79 -18.87 -5.30
N LYS A 10 30.82 -18.10 -5.68
CA LYS A 10 31.93 -17.67 -4.83
C LYS A 10 31.82 -16.19 -4.45
N LEU A 11 31.71 -15.93 -3.15
CA LEU A 11 31.77 -14.59 -2.58
C LEU A 11 33.22 -14.25 -2.25
N CYS A 12 33.81 -13.38 -3.05
CA CYS A 12 35.13 -12.81 -2.79
C CYS A 12 34.96 -11.54 -1.95
N LEU A 13 35.53 -11.53 -0.75
CA LEU A 13 35.54 -10.37 0.14
C LEU A 13 36.75 -9.47 -0.15
N MET A 14 36.67 -8.20 0.25
CA MET A 14 37.79 -7.25 0.12
C MET A 14 39.02 -7.66 0.96
N SER A 15 38.83 -8.52 1.96
CA SER A 15 39.91 -9.15 2.74
C SER A 15 40.72 -10.17 1.94
N GLY A 16 40.27 -10.57 0.76
CA GLY A 16 40.84 -11.67 -0.04
C GLY A 16 40.28 -13.04 0.31
N GLU A 17 39.40 -13.14 1.32
CA GLU A 17 38.72 -14.39 1.66
C GLU A 17 37.69 -14.77 0.59
N ILE A 18 37.60 -16.07 0.31
CA ILE A 18 36.67 -16.64 -0.65
C ILE A 18 35.71 -17.56 0.08
N ILE A 19 34.44 -17.18 0.11
CA ILE A 19 33.37 -17.97 0.71
C ILE A 19 32.58 -18.65 -0.40
N GLN A 20 32.55 -19.97 -0.40
CA GLN A 20 31.72 -20.75 -1.30
C GLN A 20 30.30 -20.85 -0.75
N LEU A 21 29.29 -20.39 -1.50
CA LEU A 21 27.90 -20.55 -1.09
C LEU A 21 27.44 -22.00 -1.31
N SER A 22 26.63 -22.50 -0.37
CA SER A 22 25.98 -23.81 -0.48
C SER A 22 25.00 -23.84 -1.66
N ARG A 23 24.79 -25.03 -2.22
CA ARG A 23 23.74 -25.25 -3.24
C ARG A 23 22.33 -24.98 -2.71
N THR A 24 22.13 -25.03 -1.39
CA THR A 24 20.85 -24.73 -0.73
C THR A 24 20.59 -23.24 -0.55
N THR A 25 21.57 -22.37 -0.78
CA THR A 25 21.41 -20.91 -0.66
C THR A 25 20.86 -20.31 -1.94
N SER A 26 19.79 -19.54 -1.82
CA SER A 26 19.19 -18.74 -2.90
C SER A 26 19.37 -17.25 -2.61
N LEU A 27 19.63 -16.46 -3.66
CA LEU A 27 19.72 -15.01 -3.59
C LEU A 27 18.55 -14.44 -4.38
N ILE A 28 17.78 -13.57 -3.74
CA ILE A 28 16.63 -12.90 -4.34
C ILE A 28 16.83 -11.40 -4.16
N PHE A 29 16.60 -10.64 -5.23
CA PHE A 29 16.68 -9.19 -5.23
C PHE A 29 15.32 -8.63 -5.63
N GLU A 30 14.86 -7.60 -4.91
CA GLU A 30 13.69 -6.79 -5.27
C GLU A 30 14.21 -5.44 -5.77
N THR A 31 14.08 -5.19 -7.07
CA THR A 31 14.56 -3.97 -7.73
C THR A 31 13.44 -3.36 -8.55
N MET A 32 13.32 -2.02 -8.55
CA MET A 32 12.29 -1.32 -9.33
C MET A 32 12.55 -1.38 -10.83
N ASP A 33 13.78 -1.14 -11.24
CA ASP A 33 14.24 -1.20 -12.63
C ASP A 33 15.67 -1.77 -12.69
N LEU A 34 16.11 -2.09 -13.90
CA LEU A 34 17.44 -2.60 -14.20
C LEU A 34 18.17 -1.72 -15.21
N ASP A 35 17.80 -0.44 -15.32
CA ASP A 35 18.26 0.44 -16.40
C ASP A 35 19.77 0.68 -16.34
N VAL A 36 20.35 0.56 -15.15
CA VAL A 36 21.79 0.70 -14.89
C VAL A 36 22.53 -0.64 -14.80
N ALA A 37 21.84 -1.78 -14.98
CA ALA A 37 22.44 -3.09 -14.92
C ALA A 37 22.99 -3.52 -16.29
N SER A 38 24.20 -4.09 -16.31
CA SER A 38 24.76 -4.60 -17.56
C SER A 38 24.04 -5.88 -18.02
N PRO A 39 23.81 -6.09 -19.33
CA PRO A 39 23.21 -7.32 -19.86
C PRO A 39 23.92 -8.60 -19.39
N ALA A 40 25.25 -8.54 -19.24
CA ALA A 40 26.07 -9.65 -18.76
C ALA A 40 25.84 -10.02 -17.28
N THR A 41 25.37 -9.07 -16.46
CA THR A 41 25.02 -9.30 -15.06
C THR A 41 23.64 -9.95 -14.96
N VAL A 42 22.66 -9.42 -15.69
CA VAL A 42 21.27 -9.91 -15.63
C VAL A 42 21.09 -11.26 -16.35
N SER A 43 21.95 -11.60 -17.32
CA SER A 43 21.89 -12.88 -18.02
C SER A 43 22.16 -14.10 -17.14
N ARG A 44 22.72 -13.88 -15.94
CA ARG A 44 23.04 -14.94 -14.96
C ARG A 44 21.95 -15.11 -13.90
N CYS A 45 20.91 -14.27 -13.93
CA CYS A 45 19.83 -14.27 -12.98
C CYS A 45 18.53 -14.75 -13.63
N GLY A 46 17.72 -15.49 -12.87
CA GLY A 46 16.33 -15.73 -13.25
C GLY A 46 15.53 -14.45 -13.04
N MET A 47 14.91 -13.95 -14.11
CA MET A 47 14.13 -12.72 -14.07
C MET A 47 12.64 -13.04 -13.92
N ILE A 48 12.04 -12.53 -12.83
CA ILE A 48 10.59 -12.58 -12.62
C ILE A 48 10.05 -11.16 -12.76
N TYR A 49 9.35 -10.90 -13.85
CA TYR A 49 8.68 -9.62 -14.07
C TYR A 49 7.32 -9.63 -13.39
N MET A 50 7.12 -8.71 -12.45
CA MET A 50 5.83 -8.49 -11.81
C MET A 50 5.25 -7.17 -12.31
N GLU A 51 4.08 -7.23 -12.91
CA GLU A 51 3.35 -6.03 -13.29
C GLU A 51 2.63 -5.46 -12.06
N PRO A 52 2.96 -4.23 -11.58
CA PRO A 52 2.32 -3.66 -10.40
C PRO A 52 0.81 -3.44 -10.59
N ALA A 53 0.38 -3.19 -11.83
CA ALA A 53 -1.03 -3.00 -12.15
C ALA A 53 -1.85 -4.28 -12.02
N ALA A 54 -1.23 -5.46 -12.19
CA ALA A 54 -1.91 -6.75 -12.10
C ALA A 54 -2.23 -7.16 -10.66
N LEU A 55 -1.41 -6.77 -9.68
CA LEU A 55 -1.66 -7.06 -8.26
C LEU A 55 -2.76 -6.15 -7.70
N GLY A 56 -2.72 -4.87 -8.06
CA GLY A 56 -3.63 -3.85 -7.54
C GLY A 56 -3.46 -3.60 -6.03
N TRP A 57 -4.23 -2.65 -5.52
CA TRP A 57 -4.15 -2.23 -4.11
C TRP A 57 -5.01 -3.10 -3.16
N GLU A 58 -5.91 -3.92 -3.70
CA GLU A 58 -6.86 -4.73 -2.91
C GLU A 58 -6.16 -5.75 -1.99
N PRO A 59 -5.08 -6.46 -2.38
CA PRO A 59 -4.34 -7.34 -1.47
C PRO A 59 -3.74 -6.57 -0.27
N LEU A 60 -3.33 -5.32 -0.48
CA LEU A 60 -2.84 -4.46 0.60
C LEU A 60 -3.95 -4.17 1.61
N LEU A 61 -5.16 -3.87 1.13
CA LEU A 61 -6.34 -3.69 1.97
C LEU A 61 -6.63 -4.95 2.79
N LEU A 62 -6.67 -6.12 2.15
CA LEU A 62 -6.95 -7.39 2.84
C LEU A 62 -5.93 -7.69 3.93
N SER A 63 -4.65 -7.42 3.69
CA SER A 63 -3.60 -7.59 4.69
C SER A 63 -3.79 -6.61 5.86
N TRP A 64 -4.08 -5.35 5.56
CA TRP A 64 -4.27 -4.29 6.56
C TRP A 64 -5.52 -4.49 7.43
N LEU A 65 -6.61 -5.05 6.90
CA LEU A 65 -7.79 -5.39 7.71
C LEU A 65 -7.46 -6.33 8.88
N ASN A 66 -6.39 -7.12 8.78
CA ASN A 66 -5.94 -8.02 9.85
C ASN A 66 -5.08 -7.33 10.92
N THR A 67 -4.63 -6.10 10.68
CA THR A 67 -3.85 -5.30 11.64
C THR A 67 -4.72 -4.37 12.49
N LEU A 68 -6.03 -4.31 12.23
CA LEU A 68 -6.98 -3.49 12.98
C LEU A 68 -7.09 -3.89 14.46
N PRO A 69 -7.46 -2.96 15.36
CA PRO A 69 -7.66 -3.23 16.78
C PRO A 69 -8.62 -4.39 17.03
N PRO A 70 -8.43 -5.22 18.08
CA PRO A 70 -9.25 -6.42 18.34
C PRO A 70 -10.76 -6.17 18.35
N PHE A 71 -11.20 -5.01 18.84
CA PHE A 71 -12.61 -4.62 18.85
C PHE A 71 -13.20 -4.44 17.45
N ILE A 72 -12.44 -3.82 16.54
CA ILE A 72 -12.81 -3.58 15.14
C ILE A 72 -12.54 -4.81 14.27
N ASN A 73 -11.64 -5.71 14.71
CA ASN A 73 -11.22 -6.92 14.03
C ASN A 73 -12.27 -8.05 14.14
N ASN A 74 -13.54 -7.72 13.96
CA ASN A 74 -14.66 -8.65 13.84
C ASN A 74 -15.19 -8.66 12.39
N ASP A 75 -15.91 -9.72 12.02
CA ASP A 75 -16.36 -9.90 10.63
C ASP A 75 -17.31 -8.79 10.14
N ILE A 76 -18.10 -8.20 11.03
CA ILE A 76 -19.08 -7.16 10.69
C ILE A 76 -18.36 -5.87 10.29
N TYR A 77 -17.48 -5.35 11.16
CA TYR A 77 -16.74 -4.12 10.89
C TYR A 77 -15.70 -4.30 9.79
N LYS A 78 -15.01 -5.45 9.73
CA LYS A 78 -14.11 -5.77 8.61
C LYS A 78 -14.83 -5.74 7.26
N THR A 79 -16.00 -6.36 7.18
CA THR A 79 -16.82 -6.35 5.96
C THR A 79 -17.28 -4.93 5.61
N MET A 80 -17.69 -4.15 6.61
CA MET A 80 -18.08 -2.76 6.42
C MET A 80 -16.92 -1.90 5.87
N ILE A 81 -15.75 -1.96 6.51
CA ILE A 81 -14.55 -1.23 6.09
C ILE A 81 -14.14 -1.67 4.68
N TYR A 82 -14.07 -2.97 4.43
CA TYR A 82 -13.75 -3.51 3.10
C TYR A 82 -14.69 -2.94 2.02
N ASN A 83 -16.00 -2.96 2.27
CA ASN A 83 -16.99 -2.44 1.33
C ASN A 83 -16.84 -0.93 1.10
N LEU A 84 -16.52 -0.14 2.13
CA LEU A 84 -16.23 1.30 1.97
C LEU A 84 -15.04 1.53 1.05
N PHE A 85 -13.91 0.89 1.31
CA PHE A 85 -12.71 1.03 0.48
C PHE A 85 -12.96 0.59 -0.97
N ILE A 86 -13.57 -0.58 -1.19
CA ILE A 86 -13.85 -1.06 -2.55
C ILE A 86 -14.81 -0.15 -3.30
N ARG A 87 -15.87 0.34 -2.62
CA ARG A 87 -16.89 1.18 -3.23
C ARG A 87 -16.36 2.56 -3.62
N PHE A 88 -15.55 3.19 -2.78
CA PHE A 88 -15.14 4.59 -2.98
C PHE A 88 -13.73 4.73 -3.55
N CYS A 89 -12.75 3.88 -3.20
CA CYS A 89 -11.39 4.06 -3.70
C CYS A 89 -11.29 3.83 -5.22
N LYS A 90 -12.08 2.91 -5.80
CA LYS A 90 -12.12 2.70 -7.26
C LYS A 90 -12.50 3.97 -8.05
N PRO A 91 -13.66 4.61 -7.79
CA PRO A 91 -14.04 5.84 -8.49
C PRO A 91 -13.11 7.02 -8.16
N LEU A 92 -12.62 7.15 -6.92
CA LEU A 92 -11.68 8.21 -6.54
C LEU A 92 -10.36 8.11 -7.30
N ILE A 93 -9.78 6.91 -7.37
CA ILE A 93 -8.56 6.66 -8.16
C ILE A 93 -8.84 6.90 -9.65
N TRP A 94 -10.00 6.46 -10.16
CA TRP A 94 -10.35 6.70 -11.56
C TRP A 94 -10.41 8.19 -11.89
N LEU A 95 -11.00 9.02 -11.02
CA LEU A 95 -11.05 10.47 -11.19
C LEU A 95 -9.63 11.05 -11.25
N ILE A 96 -8.77 10.67 -10.30
CA ILE A 96 -7.39 11.18 -10.21
C ILE A 96 -6.62 10.85 -11.49
N ARG A 97 -6.79 9.65 -12.05
CA ARG A 97 -6.05 9.21 -13.24
C ARG A 97 -6.65 9.66 -14.56
N ASN A 98 -7.98 9.77 -14.66
CA ASN A 98 -8.67 9.86 -15.95
C ASN A 98 -9.56 11.10 -16.11
N ALA A 99 -9.94 11.81 -15.04
CA ALA A 99 -10.88 12.93 -15.12
C ALA A 99 -10.20 14.30 -15.34
N GLY A 100 -8.97 14.31 -15.87
CA GLY A 100 -8.21 15.54 -16.11
C GLY A 100 -7.84 16.28 -14.82
N VAL A 101 -7.71 15.55 -13.71
CA VAL A 101 -7.16 16.04 -12.44
C VAL A 101 -5.63 16.06 -12.55
N LYS A 102 -5.00 17.12 -12.05
CA LYS A 102 -3.55 17.22 -12.02
C LYS A 102 -3.04 16.87 -10.63
N GLU A 103 -2.23 15.83 -10.54
CA GLU A 103 -1.45 15.55 -9.34
C GLU A 103 -0.18 16.41 -9.30
N ILE A 104 0.07 17.03 -8.15
CA ILE A 104 1.30 17.80 -7.89
C ILE A 104 2.49 16.84 -7.80
N ALA A 105 2.27 15.67 -7.20
CA ALA A 105 3.25 14.60 -7.10
C ALA A 105 2.61 13.29 -7.54
N THR A 106 3.02 12.77 -8.71
CA THR A 106 2.51 11.51 -9.23
C THR A 106 2.93 10.37 -8.32
N THR A 107 1.96 9.63 -7.80
CA THR A 107 2.18 8.47 -6.93
C THR A 107 1.51 7.23 -7.48
N SER A 108 1.86 6.04 -7.00
CA SER A 108 1.17 4.81 -7.39
C SER A 108 -0.20 4.68 -6.71
N ASN A 109 -1.13 3.91 -7.31
CA ASN A 109 -2.44 3.64 -6.69
C ASN A 109 -2.30 2.97 -5.31
N HIS A 110 -1.28 2.12 -5.13
CA HIS A 110 -0.95 1.51 -3.85
C HIS A 110 -0.63 2.56 -2.78
N ASN A 111 0.18 3.56 -3.13
CA ASN A 111 0.58 4.61 -2.19
C ASN A 111 -0.60 5.51 -1.80
N LEU A 112 -1.50 5.82 -2.75
CA LEU A 112 -2.72 6.57 -2.47
C LEU A 112 -3.60 5.87 -1.43
N VAL A 113 -3.87 4.57 -1.63
CA VAL A 113 -4.71 3.79 -0.70
C VAL A 113 -3.97 3.53 0.62
N LYS A 114 -2.65 3.31 0.59
CA LYS A 114 -1.85 3.16 1.80
C LYS A 114 -1.86 4.43 2.65
N ALA A 115 -1.80 5.61 2.03
CA ALA A 115 -1.94 6.87 2.76
C ALA A 115 -3.33 7.00 3.39
N ALA A 116 -4.39 6.56 2.71
CA ALA A 116 -5.74 6.51 3.28
C ALA A 116 -5.82 5.55 4.48
N MET A 117 -5.24 4.34 4.38
CA MET A 117 -5.19 3.38 5.49
C MET A 117 -4.42 3.92 6.69
N ASN A 118 -3.26 4.55 6.46
CA ASN A 118 -2.47 5.16 7.54
C ASN A 118 -3.25 6.27 8.27
N LEU A 119 -3.98 7.12 7.54
CA LEU A 119 -4.80 8.17 8.16
C LEU A 119 -6.01 7.59 8.88
N PHE A 120 -6.59 6.52 8.35
CA PHE A 120 -7.68 5.80 9.01
C PHE A 120 -7.20 5.20 10.34
N ASP A 121 -6.03 4.58 10.38
CA ASP A 121 -5.44 3.98 11.58
C ASP A 121 -5.28 5.00 12.71
N CYS A 122 -4.93 6.26 12.40
CA CYS A 122 -4.83 7.33 13.41
C CYS A 122 -6.13 7.58 14.18
N PHE A 123 -7.30 7.25 13.60
CA PHE A 123 -8.59 7.37 14.27
C PHE A 123 -9.01 6.08 15.00
N MET A 124 -8.27 5.00 14.83
CA MET A 124 -8.61 3.70 15.41
C MET A 124 -7.95 3.45 16.78
N ASP A 125 -6.99 4.30 17.17
CA ASP A 125 -6.26 4.18 18.45
C ASP A 125 -7.19 4.22 19.67
N ASP A 126 -8.28 4.99 19.63
CA ASP A 126 -9.26 5.06 20.71
C ASP A 126 -9.92 3.70 20.98
N PHE A 127 -10.08 2.87 19.94
CA PHE A 127 -10.58 1.50 20.09
C PHE A 127 -9.55 0.54 20.67
N LEU A 128 -8.36 0.98 21.07
CA LEU A 128 -7.43 0.18 21.89
C LEU A 128 -7.77 0.27 23.39
N ASP A 129 -8.40 1.36 23.84
CA ASP A 129 -8.78 1.56 25.25
C ASP A 129 -10.10 0.85 25.59
N ASP A 130 -10.06 -0.03 26.59
CA ASP A 130 -11.23 -0.76 27.07
C ASP A 130 -12.34 0.16 27.61
N LYS A 131 -11.98 1.30 28.22
CA LYS A 131 -12.97 2.25 28.75
C LYS A 131 -13.78 2.93 27.66
N PHE A 132 -13.15 3.19 26.52
CA PHE A 132 -13.80 3.80 25.37
C PHE A 132 -14.78 2.80 24.73
N ARG A 133 -14.36 1.53 24.60
CA ARG A 133 -15.18 0.44 24.04
C ARG A 133 -16.48 0.21 24.81
N GLU A 134 -16.46 0.33 26.13
CA GLU A 134 -17.64 0.10 26.98
C GLU A 134 -18.69 1.21 26.89
N GLN A 135 -18.29 2.41 26.45
CA GLN A 135 -19.16 3.60 26.41
C GLN A 135 -19.76 3.86 25.03
N VAL A 136 -19.12 3.36 23.97
CA VAL A 136 -19.49 3.68 22.59
C VAL A 136 -20.61 2.74 22.09
N SER A 137 -21.65 3.29 21.50
CA SER A 137 -22.72 2.48 20.90
C SER A 137 -22.29 1.94 19.53
N ASP A 138 -22.86 0.82 19.08
CA ASP A 138 -22.59 0.29 17.73
C ASP A 138 -22.88 1.31 16.62
N LEU A 139 -23.88 2.17 16.81
CA LEU A 139 -24.20 3.25 15.88
C LEU A 139 -23.05 4.26 15.80
N ASP A 140 -22.49 4.64 16.93
CA ASP A 140 -21.37 5.60 17.00
C ASP A 140 -20.10 5.01 16.40
N VAL A 141 -19.82 3.71 16.62
CA VAL A 141 -18.68 3.02 15.98
C VAL A 141 -18.81 3.06 14.46
N ARG A 142 -19.99 2.75 13.92
CA ARG A 142 -20.23 2.79 12.47
C ARG A 142 -20.06 4.20 11.91
N ALA A 143 -20.61 5.21 12.59
CA ALA A 143 -20.45 6.61 12.20
C ALA A 143 -18.98 7.05 12.23
N GLN A 144 -18.22 6.63 13.24
CA GLN A 144 -16.78 6.90 13.34
C GLN A 144 -15.98 6.22 12.23
N ILE A 145 -16.30 4.97 11.88
CA ILE A 145 -15.67 4.26 10.76
C ILE A 145 -15.91 5.00 9.44
N GLU A 146 -17.17 5.37 9.14
CA GLU A 146 -17.50 6.09 7.91
C GLU A 146 -16.84 7.48 7.87
N GLY A 147 -16.93 8.24 8.96
CA GLY A 147 -16.31 9.56 9.09
C GLY A 147 -14.80 9.52 8.92
N SER A 148 -14.13 8.57 9.59
CA SER A 148 -12.68 8.36 9.50
C SER A 148 -12.26 7.96 8.08
N PHE A 149 -13.05 7.11 7.42
CA PHE A 149 -12.80 6.70 6.04
C PHE A 149 -12.85 7.88 5.07
N PHE A 150 -13.91 8.71 5.13
CA PHE A 150 -14.03 9.86 4.23
C PHE A 150 -12.98 10.92 4.52
N PHE A 151 -12.70 11.20 5.79
CA PHE A 151 -11.62 12.10 6.18
C PHE A 151 -10.28 11.62 5.61
N ALA A 152 -9.96 10.33 5.78
CA ALA A 152 -8.74 9.72 5.28
C ALA A 152 -8.64 9.82 3.75
N CYS A 153 -9.72 9.54 3.02
CA CYS A 153 -9.74 9.68 1.56
C CYS A 153 -9.48 11.13 1.10
N ILE A 154 -10.08 12.10 1.78
CA ILE A 154 -9.92 13.53 1.45
C ILE A 154 -8.46 13.97 1.65
N TRP A 155 -7.86 13.60 2.78
CA TRP A 155 -6.51 14.05 3.12
C TRP A 155 -5.38 13.22 2.49
N SER A 156 -5.65 11.98 2.09
CA SER A 156 -4.69 11.17 1.34
C SER A 156 -4.74 11.47 -0.16
N MET A 157 -5.89 11.22 -0.79
CA MET A 157 -6.05 11.30 -2.24
C MET A 157 -6.32 12.74 -2.71
N GLY A 158 -7.08 13.52 -1.95
CA GLY A 158 -7.26 14.95 -2.20
C GLY A 158 -6.04 15.80 -1.81
N GLY A 159 -5.09 15.23 -1.06
CA GLY A 159 -3.82 15.88 -0.74
C GLY A 159 -2.84 15.95 -1.92
N THR A 160 -2.92 15.01 -2.87
CA THR A 160 -1.99 14.92 -4.01
C THR A 160 -2.39 15.80 -5.19
N ILE A 161 -3.64 16.27 -5.23
CA ILE A 161 -4.21 17.02 -6.35
C ILE A 161 -3.96 18.54 -6.23
N ASP A 162 -3.91 19.21 -7.37
CA ASP A 162 -3.79 20.67 -7.46
C ASP A 162 -5.06 21.40 -7.00
N ASN A 163 -4.93 22.71 -6.75
CA ASN A 163 -6.00 23.50 -6.16
C ASN A 163 -7.27 23.54 -7.04
N ASP A 164 -7.10 23.63 -8.35
CA ASP A 164 -8.22 23.73 -9.30
C ASP A 164 -9.02 22.42 -9.39
N SER A 165 -8.37 21.27 -9.17
CA SER A 165 -9.05 19.97 -9.19
C SER A 165 -9.76 19.63 -7.87
N ARG A 166 -9.47 20.33 -6.77
CA ARG A 166 -10.06 20.05 -5.45
C ARG A 166 -11.58 20.22 -5.43
N GLU A 167 -12.12 21.16 -6.19
CA GLU A 167 -13.58 21.35 -6.27
C GLU A 167 -14.25 20.14 -6.91
N LYS A 168 -13.71 19.66 -8.03
CA LYS A 168 -14.20 18.45 -8.72
C LYS A 168 -14.14 17.21 -7.81
N PHE A 169 -13.05 17.08 -7.06
CA PHE A 169 -12.88 16.01 -6.08
C PHE A 169 -13.88 16.14 -4.93
N SER A 170 -14.12 17.34 -4.39
CA SER A 170 -15.05 17.61 -3.30
C SER A 170 -16.50 17.24 -3.65
N ILE A 171 -16.94 17.49 -4.89
CA ILE A 171 -18.31 17.19 -5.34
C ILE A 171 -18.65 15.71 -5.17
N LEU A 172 -17.68 14.79 -5.33
CA LEU A 172 -17.90 13.34 -5.17
C LEU A 172 -18.32 12.93 -3.75
N PHE A 173 -18.02 13.76 -2.75
CA PHE A 173 -18.37 13.49 -1.35
C PHE A 173 -19.67 14.18 -0.92
N ARG A 174 -20.30 14.97 -1.80
CA ARG A 174 -21.53 15.75 -1.52
C ARG A 174 -22.82 15.08 -2.03
N GLY A 175 -22.82 13.75 -2.10
CA GLY A 175 -23.99 12.96 -2.50
C GLY A 175 -25.18 13.15 -1.60
#